data_AF-A0A7C3VFS7-F1
#
_entry.id   AF-A0A7C3VFS7-F1
#
_cell.length_a   1.000
_cell.length_b   1.000
_cell.length_c   1.000
_cell.angle_alpha   90.00
_cell.angle_beta   90.00
_cell.angle_gamma   90.00
#
_symmetry.space_group_name_H-M   'P 1'
#
loop_
_entity.id
_entity.type
_entity.pdbx_description
1 polymer ?
#
loop_
_entity_poly.entity_id
_entity_poly.type
_entity_poly.pdbx_seq_one_letter_code
_entity_poly.pdbx_strand_id
1 'polypeptide(L)'
;MICSRQPGSPHSSPPGLFLRSFLLNSMTQRKNCLGRRILGRERVRLQRAEWQHYLYKLSLVAFPHEKEGASEGSPSEGGPRPAVRDVGCINRAPDTPCRTPPGSTMKILAFSDLHSSLTGLRKLQELIKKEKPDVLINLGDFTVFEQNLEDVCKQLVKLHPKQLVLHGNHEDEATVDAMCRHHRWVFAHKKLTLVDGVLFVGWGGEGFVHDLPEFIKWAMKNDKAIKAAKKVVLLTHQPPYGTVLDSLWGDHVGNRSFTQFIKNHSNVILALSGHIHETAGKTGKLNKAALVNPGPYGKVVRI
;
A
#
# COMPACT_ATOMS: atom_id res chain seq x y z
N MET A 1 32.87 -90.73 2.68
CA MET A 1 32.44 -90.88 4.09
C MET A 1 31.87 -89.55 4.56
N ILE A 2 30.64 -89.56 5.10
CA ILE A 2 30.01 -88.57 6.02
C ILE A 2 29.76 -87.16 5.41
N CYS A 3 28.55 -86.76 4.96
CA CYS A 3 27.24 -86.51 5.61
C CYS A 3 27.14 -85.19 6.44
N SER A 4 26.44 -84.17 5.92
CA SER A 4 25.12 -83.69 6.45
C SER A 4 24.79 -82.18 6.26
N ARG A 5 23.50 -81.95 5.90
CA ARG A 5 22.58 -80.80 6.12
C ARG A 5 22.57 -79.54 5.20
N GLN A 6 21.32 -79.12 4.91
CA GLN A 6 20.81 -78.08 3.99
C GLN A 6 21.03 -76.61 4.47
N PRO A 7 20.63 -75.58 3.66
CA PRO A 7 19.26 -75.04 3.77
C PRO A 7 18.61 -74.49 2.46
N GLY A 8 17.27 -74.57 2.41
CA GLY A 8 16.33 -73.43 2.37
C GLY A 8 16.30 -72.42 1.20
N SER A 9 15.12 -72.28 0.60
CA SER A 9 14.66 -71.41 -0.51
C SER A 9 14.73 -69.89 -0.34
N PRO A 10 14.80 -69.09 -1.44
CA PRO A 10 14.51 -67.65 -1.42
C PRO A 10 13.07 -67.31 -1.86
N HIS A 11 12.41 -66.43 -1.10
CA HIS A 11 11.12 -65.81 -1.43
C HIS A 11 11.30 -64.61 -2.39
N SER A 12 10.45 -64.56 -3.42
CA SER A 12 10.28 -63.47 -4.39
C SER A 12 9.37 -62.36 -3.85
N SER A 13 9.74 -61.10 -4.08
CA SER A 13 8.91 -59.91 -3.81
C SER A 13 8.47 -59.26 -5.13
N PRO A 14 7.24 -58.72 -5.27
CA PRO A 14 6.74 -58.21 -6.55
C PRO A 14 7.12 -56.74 -6.80
N PRO A 15 7.25 -56.30 -8.08
CA PRO A 15 7.54 -54.92 -8.44
C PRO A 15 6.25 -54.10 -8.49
N GLY A 16 5.93 -53.37 -7.42
CA GLY A 16 4.60 -52.73 -7.32
C GLY A 16 4.47 -51.56 -6.36
N LEU A 17 5.49 -50.71 -6.20
CA LEU A 17 5.34 -49.48 -5.39
C LEU A 17 5.97 -48.19 -5.95
N PHE A 18 6.77 -48.25 -7.02
CA PHE A 18 7.40 -47.04 -7.57
C PHE A 18 6.53 -46.24 -8.56
N LEU A 19 5.49 -46.84 -9.17
CA LEU A 19 4.64 -46.14 -10.16
C LEU A 19 3.51 -45.28 -9.55
N ARG A 20 3.06 -45.56 -8.32
CA ARG A 20 1.97 -44.78 -7.68
C ARG A 20 2.43 -43.42 -7.14
N SER A 21 3.69 -43.30 -6.72
CA SER A 21 4.29 -42.05 -6.24
C SER A 21 4.45 -40.99 -7.35
N PHE A 22 4.83 -41.41 -8.56
CA PHE A 22 5.01 -40.51 -9.70
C PHE A 22 3.69 -39.94 -10.24
N LEU A 23 2.62 -40.74 -10.25
CA LEU A 23 1.31 -40.30 -10.75
C LEU A 23 0.63 -39.31 -9.80
N LEU A 24 0.70 -39.52 -8.47
CA LEU A 24 0.16 -38.55 -7.50
C LEU A 24 0.93 -37.22 -7.51
N ASN A 25 2.26 -37.23 -7.67
CA ASN A 25 3.03 -35.99 -7.78
C ASN A 25 2.70 -35.20 -9.06
N SER A 26 2.47 -35.89 -10.18
CA SER A 26 2.08 -35.24 -11.45
C SER A 26 0.69 -34.61 -11.40
N MET A 27 -0.28 -35.24 -10.72
CA MET A 27 -1.63 -34.70 -10.56
C MET A 27 -1.65 -33.50 -9.60
N THR A 28 -0.83 -33.52 -8.55
CA THR A 28 -0.71 -32.42 -7.58
C THR A 28 0.00 -31.21 -8.20
N GLN A 29 1.05 -31.43 -9.00
CA GLN A 29 1.67 -30.37 -9.79
C GLN A 29 0.73 -29.80 -10.87
N ARG A 30 -0.06 -30.64 -11.56
CA ARG A 30 -1.05 -30.18 -12.54
C ARG A 30 -2.16 -29.35 -11.90
N LYS A 31 -2.69 -29.74 -10.73
CA LYS A 31 -3.67 -28.95 -9.96
C LYS A 31 -3.09 -27.62 -9.48
N ASN A 32 -1.83 -27.59 -9.04
CA ASN A 32 -1.14 -26.36 -8.64
C ASN A 32 -0.86 -25.43 -9.82
N CYS A 33 -0.52 -25.97 -11.01
CA CYS A 33 -0.37 -25.19 -12.24
C CYS A 33 -1.71 -24.65 -12.76
N LEU A 34 -2.79 -25.43 -12.66
CA LEU A 34 -4.13 -24.98 -13.04
C LEU A 34 -4.64 -23.90 -12.09
N GLY A 35 -4.45 -24.06 -10.77
CA GLY A 35 -4.76 -23.05 -9.77
C GLY A 35 -3.99 -21.74 -9.96
N ARG A 36 -2.69 -21.80 -10.29
CA ARG A 36 -1.90 -20.61 -10.65
C ARG A 36 -2.36 -19.96 -11.96
N ARG A 37 -2.80 -20.75 -12.95
CA ARG A 37 -3.37 -20.22 -14.21
C ARG A 37 -4.75 -19.59 -14.02
N ILE A 38 -5.59 -20.14 -13.13
CA ILE A 38 -6.91 -19.60 -12.82
C ILE A 38 -6.78 -18.31 -12.00
N LEU A 39 -5.95 -18.31 -10.95
CA LEU A 39 -5.62 -17.09 -10.18
C LEU A 39 -4.95 -16.01 -11.05
N GLY A 40 -4.11 -16.41 -12.01
CA GLY A 40 -3.53 -15.50 -12.99
C GLY A 40 -4.57 -14.90 -13.95
N ARG A 41 -5.54 -15.71 -14.41
CA ARG A 41 -6.65 -15.23 -15.27
C ARG A 41 -7.60 -14.30 -14.52
N GLU A 42 -7.87 -14.56 -13.25
CA GLU A 42 -8.74 -13.74 -12.42
C GLU A 42 -8.09 -12.40 -12.07
N ARG A 43 -6.77 -12.40 -11.82
CA ARG A 43 -5.95 -11.19 -11.65
C ARG A 43 -5.92 -10.31 -12.93
N VAL A 44 -5.71 -10.94 -14.09
CA VAL A 44 -5.77 -10.23 -15.40
C VAL A 44 -7.18 -9.68 -15.68
N ARG A 45 -8.23 -10.33 -15.18
CA ARG A 45 -9.62 -9.89 -15.35
C ARG A 45 -9.94 -8.65 -14.50
N LEU A 46 -9.45 -8.61 -13.25
CA LEU A 46 -9.58 -7.43 -12.38
C LEU A 46 -8.79 -6.23 -12.92
N GLN A 47 -7.56 -6.44 -13.39
CA GLN A 47 -6.75 -5.40 -14.05
C GLN A 47 -7.38 -4.92 -15.37
N ARG A 48 -8.01 -5.81 -16.16
CA ARG A 48 -8.80 -5.39 -17.33
C ARG A 48 -10.00 -4.56 -16.96
N ALA A 49 -10.65 -4.83 -15.83
CA ALA A 49 -11.76 -4.02 -15.33
C ALA A 49 -11.28 -2.61 -14.92
N GLU A 50 -10.09 -2.50 -14.32
CA GLU A 50 -9.45 -1.21 -14.01
C GLU A 50 -9.11 -0.42 -15.28
N TRP A 51 -8.54 -1.08 -16.30
CA TRP A 51 -8.29 -0.48 -17.61
C TRP A 51 -9.58 -0.07 -18.33
N GLN A 52 -10.62 -0.90 -18.29
CA GLN A 52 -11.92 -0.58 -18.90
C GLN A 52 -12.60 0.60 -18.20
N HIS A 53 -12.48 0.68 -16.87
CA HIS A 53 -12.98 1.82 -16.11
C HIS A 53 -12.16 3.10 -16.37
N TYR A 54 -10.84 2.99 -16.53
CA TYR A 54 -9.97 4.10 -16.95
C TYR A 54 -10.34 4.62 -18.34
N LEU A 55 -10.52 3.72 -19.32
CA LEU A 55 -10.97 4.08 -20.67
C LEU A 55 -12.36 4.71 -20.66
N TYR A 56 -13.27 4.23 -19.81
CA TYR A 56 -14.58 4.82 -19.62
C TYR A 56 -14.50 6.24 -19.05
N LYS A 57 -13.68 6.48 -18.02
CA LYS A 57 -13.46 7.84 -17.50
C LYS A 57 -12.83 8.77 -18.53
N LEU A 58 -11.87 8.29 -19.34
CA LEU A 58 -11.31 9.07 -20.46
C LEU A 58 -12.36 9.42 -21.51
N SER A 59 -13.29 8.52 -21.83
CA SER A 59 -14.37 8.79 -22.79
C SER A 59 -15.37 9.86 -22.32
N LEU A 60 -15.50 10.07 -21.00
CA LEU A 60 -16.38 11.09 -20.44
C LEU A 60 -15.76 12.50 -20.46
N VAL A 61 -14.44 12.61 -20.67
CA VAL A 61 -13.72 13.90 -20.71
C VAL A 61 -13.59 14.45 -22.14
N ALA A 62 -14.04 13.69 -23.15
CA ALA A 62 -13.82 14.00 -24.56
C ALA A 62 -15.09 14.52 -25.29
N PHE A 63 -15.73 15.59 -24.82
CA PHE A 63 -16.63 16.41 -25.66
C PHE A 63 -16.73 17.85 -25.10
N PRO A 64 -16.22 18.89 -25.81
CA PRO A 64 -16.52 20.26 -25.48
C PRO A 64 -17.86 20.66 -26.11
N HIS A 65 -18.84 21.03 -25.28
CA HIS A 65 -20.00 21.78 -25.74
C HIS A 65 -19.73 23.27 -25.52
N GLU A 66 -19.48 24.00 -26.60
CA GLU A 66 -19.64 25.45 -26.63
C GLU A 66 -21.14 25.78 -26.63
N LYS A 67 -21.56 26.74 -25.77
CA LYS A 67 -22.15 28.01 -26.21
C LYS A 67 -22.39 29.00 -25.06
N GLU A 68 -22.05 30.23 -25.42
CA GLU A 68 -22.15 31.59 -24.86
C GLU A 68 -23.41 32.00 -24.06
N GLY A 69 -23.25 33.03 -23.21
CA GLY A 69 -24.35 33.87 -22.72
C GLY A 69 -24.03 34.74 -21.50
N ALA A 70 -23.95 36.06 -21.68
CA ALA A 70 -23.44 37.09 -20.76
C ALA A 70 -24.32 37.46 -19.53
N SER A 71 -23.71 38.04 -18.49
CA SER A 71 -23.90 39.45 -18.06
C SER A 71 -23.37 39.73 -16.65
N GLU A 72 -23.08 41.01 -16.43
CA GLU A 72 -22.23 41.63 -15.41
C GLU A 72 -22.85 41.74 -14.00
N GLY A 73 -21.98 41.86 -12.99
CA GLY A 73 -22.34 42.37 -11.66
C GLY A 73 -21.16 42.31 -10.69
N SER A 74 -20.66 43.48 -10.25
CA SER A 74 -19.65 43.67 -9.20
C SER A 74 -20.15 44.78 -8.25
N PRO A 75 -19.47 45.07 -7.12
CA PRO A 75 -19.13 44.18 -6.00
C PRO A 75 -19.69 44.73 -4.67
N SER A 76 -19.70 43.93 -3.59
CA SER A 76 -19.79 44.48 -2.24
C SER A 76 -18.97 43.68 -1.22
N GLU A 77 -18.53 44.41 -0.21
CA GLU A 77 -17.33 44.22 0.60
C GLU A 77 -17.48 43.27 1.80
N GLY A 78 -16.33 42.83 2.32
CA GLY A 78 -16.09 42.74 3.77
C GLY A 78 -16.42 41.40 4.46
N GLY A 79 -15.40 40.61 4.78
CA GLY A 79 -15.52 39.49 5.73
C GLY A 79 -14.24 38.69 5.91
N PRO A 80 -13.91 38.18 7.12
CA PRO A 80 -12.54 38.14 7.62
C PRO A 80 -11.70 36.92 7.20
N ARG A 81 -10.38 37.13 7.27
CA ARG A 81 -9.27 36.19 7.05
C ARG A 81 -9.52 34.80 7.66
N PRO A 82 -9.26 33.69 6.96
CA PRO A 82 -9.28 32.39 7.61
C PRO A 82 -8.03 32.23 8.48
N ALA A 83 -8.28 32.06 9.77
CA ALA A 83 -7.30 31.72 10.78
C ALA A 83 -6.58 30.40 10.44
N VAL A 84 -5.27 30.39 10.67
CA VAL A 84 -4.44 29.18 10.64
C VAL A 84 -4.77 28.32 11.85
N ARG A 85 -5.58 27.27 11.66
CA ARG A 85 -5.84 26.12 12.54
C ARG A 85 -6.21 24.96 11.59
N ASP A 86 -5.65 23.76 11.59
CA ASP A 86 -5.15 22.90 12.66
C ASP A 86 -3.88 22.16 12.22
N VAL A 87 -2.83 22.25 13.04
CA VAL A 87 -1.82 21.18 13.09
C VAL A 87 -2.45 20.12 13.99
N GLY A 88 -2.86 18.99 13.43
CA GLY A 88 -3.50 17.91 14.17
C GLY A 88 -2.54 17.31 15.22
N CYS A 89 -2.46 17.96 16.38
CA CYS A 89 -1.87 17.39 17.57
C CYS A 89 -2.83 16.33 18.11
N ILE A 90 -2.35 15.08 18.16
CA ILE A 90 -2.96 13.99 18.92
C ILE A 90 -3.18 14.42 20.38
N ASN A 91 -4.42 14.79 20.72
CA ASN A 91 -4.86 14.95 22.11
C ASN A 91 -4.92 13.56 22.78
N ARG A 92 -4.13 13.44 23.85
CA ARG A 92 -3.86 12.24 24.65
C ARG A 92 -5.07 11.82 25.47
N ALA A 93 -5.30 10.52 25.59
CA ALA A 93 -5.87 9.93 26.80
C ALA A 93 -4.75 9.80 27.86
N PRO A 94 -5.06 9.89 29.17
CA PRO A 94 -4.04 9.90 30.21
C PRO A 94 -3.44 8.50 30.40
N ASP A 95 -2.16 8.49 30.80
CA ASP A 95 -1.41 7.36 31.37
C ASP A 95 -0.85 6.30 30.42
N THR A 96 0.10 6.72 29.57
CA THR A 96 1.47 6.17 29.56
C THR A 96 2.35 6.95 28.58
N PRO A 97 3.46 7.59 29.01
CA PRO A 97 4.37 8.23 28.08
C PRO A 97 5.28 7.15 27.49
N CYS A 98 4.88 6.53 26.37
CA CYS A 98 5.87 5.89 25.51
C CYS A 98 6.61 6.99 24.73
N ARG A 99 7.43 7.77 25.46
CA ARG A 99 8.51 8.54 24.84
C ARG A 99 9.56 7.52 24.46
N THR A 100 9.69 7.27 23.16
CA THR A 100 10.85 6.61 22.58
C THR A 100 12.12 7.32 23.11
N PRO A 101 13.05 6.61 23.77
CA PRO A 101 14.27 7.22 24.27
C PRO A 101 15.06 7.85 23.11
N PRO A 102 15.78 8.96 23.34
CA PRO A 102 16.68 9.52 22.34
C PRO A 102 17.67 8.44 21.86
N GLY A 103 17.55 8.01 20.60
CA GLY A 103 18.36 6.93 20.02
C GLY A 103 17.59 5.65 19.63
N SER A 104 16.30 5.51 19.94
CA SER A 104 15.52 4.36 19.48
C SER A 104 15.04 4.55 18.03
N THR A 105 15.21 3.52 17.21
CA THR A 105 14.71 3.46 15.82
C THR A 105 13.20 3.25 15.81
N MET A 106 12.47 4.05 15.03
CA MET A 106 11.02 3.86 14.84
C MET A 106 10.81 2.66 13.93
N LYS A 107 9.93 1.75 14.36
CA LYS A 107 9.56 0.55 13.60
C LYS A 107 8.19 0.75 12.96
N ILE A 108 8.20 0.88 11.64
CA ILE A 108 7.01 1.02 10.82
C ILE A 108 6.67 -0.36 10.25
N LEU A 109 5.43 -0.82 10.41
CA LEU A 109 4.88 -1.85 9.53
C LEU A 109 4.00 -1.15 8.50
N ALA A 110 4.36 -1.23 7.22
CA ALA A 110 3.56 -0.69 6.13
C ALA A 110 2.95 -1.82 5.30
N PHE A 111 1.78 -1.61 4.71
CA PHE A 111 1.15 -2.50 3.75
C PHE A 111 0.28 -1.71 2.77
N SER A 112 -0.09 -2.34 1.66
CA SER A 112 -0.94 -1.78 0.60
C SER A 112 -1.68 -2.92 -0.11
N ASP A 113 -2.69 -2.61 -0.92
CA ASP A 113 -3.27 -3.57 -1.87
C ASP A 113 -3.79 -4.85 -1.19
N LEU A 114 -4.31 -4.73 0.03
CA LEU A 114 -4.81 -5.86 0.81
C LEU A 114 -6.02 -6.50 0.10
N HIS A 115 -6.85 -5.71 -0.57
CA HIS A 115 -8.02 -6.17 -1.34
C HIS A 115 -8.86 -7.22 -0.60
N SER A 116 -9.19 -6.94 0.66
CA SER A 116 -9.98 -7.82 1.54
C SER A 116 -9.37 -9.22 1.77
N SER A 117 -8.07 -9.41 1.50
CA SER A 117 -7.39 -10.70 1.61
C SER A 117 -7.25 -11.17 3.05
N LEU A 118 -8.00 -12.21 3.42
CA LEU A 118 -7.86 -12.88 4.72
C LEU A 118 -6.44 -13.43 4.94
N THR A 119 -5.77 -13.87 3.87
CA THR A 119 -4.38 -14.32 3.94
C THR A 119 -3.44 -13.16 4.25
N GLY A 120 -3.64 -12.01 3.62
CA GLY A 120 -2.89 -10.79 3.93
C GLY A 120 -3.09 -10.36 5.38
N LEU A 121 -4.34 -10.31 5.86
CA LEU A 121 -4.65 -9.99 7.25
C LEU A 121 -3.94 -10.92 8.25
N ARG A 122 -3.96 -12.25 8.00
CA ARG A 122 -3.22 -13.20 8.87
C ARG A 122 -1.72 -12.93 8.87
N LYS A 123 -1.12 -12.66 7.71
CA LYS A 123 0.31 -12.33 7.60
C LYS A 123 0.66 -11.05 8.33
N LEU A 124 -0.19 -10.02 8.24
CA LEU A 124 -0.02 -8.78 9.00
C LEU A 124 -0.11 -9.03 10.50
N GLN A 125 -1.08 -9.83 10.97
CA GLN A 125 -1.19 -10.21 12.38
C GLN A 125 0.06 -10.94 12.90
N GLU A 126 0.60 -11.87 12.11
CA GLU A 126 1.86 -12.58 12.42
C GLU A 126 3.03 -11.58 12.56
N LEU A 127 3.17 -10.66 11.61
CA LEU A 127 4.22 -9.64 11.63
C LEU A 127 4.06 -8.68 12.81
N ILE A 128 2.85 -8.24 13.14
CA ILE A 128 2.60 -7.35 14.28
C ILE A 128 2.99 -8.04 15.58
N LYS A 129 2.61 -9.30 15.78
CA LYS A 129 2.98 -10.07 16.98
C LYS A 129 4.49 -10.24 17.10
N LYS A 130 5.17 -10.56 15.99
CA LYS A 130 6.61 -10.79 15.95
C LYS A 130 7.40 -9.50 16.14
N GLU A 131 7.07 -8.49 15.37
CA GLU A 131 7.89 -7.28 15.24
C GLU A 131 7.45 -6.18 16.20
N LYS A 132 6.20 -6.15 16.68
CA LYS A 132 5.69 -5.10 17.57
C LYS A 132 6.01 -3.69 17.02
N PRO A 133 5.47 -3.33 15.84
CA PRO A 133 5.71 -2.03 15.22
C PRO A 133 5.16 -0.90 16.10
N ASP A 134 5.78 0.28 16.03
CA ASP A 134 5.32 1.49 16.74
C ASP A 134 4.12 2.13 16.03
N VAL A 135 4.03 1.93 14.71
CA VAL A 135 2.97 2.46 13.86
C VAL A 135 2.69 1.51 12.69
N LEU A 136 1.41 1.38 12.36
CA LEU A 136 0.91 0.66 11.18
C LEU A 136 0.55 1.69 10.09
N ILE A 137 1.00 1.46 8.86
CA ILE A 137 0.70 2.32 7.71
C ILE A 137 -0.03 1.50 6.64
N ASN A 138 -1.24 1.94 6.30
CA ASN A 138 -2.03 1.41 5.20
C ASN A 138 -1.97 2.40 4.04
N LEU A 139 -1.40 1.99 2.90
CA LEU A 139 -1.22 2.84 1.73
C LEU A 139 -2.39 2.76 0.73
N GLY A 140 -3.56 2.25 1.13
CA GLY A 140 -4.76 2.17 0.30
C GLY A 140 -4.97 0.81 -0.36
N ASP A 141 -6.08 0.70 -1.09
CA ASP A 141 -6.55 -0.51 -1.77
C ASP A 141 -6.70 -1.70 -0.81
N PHE A 142 -7.26 -1.42 0.36
CA PHE A 142 -7.50 -2.46 1.36
C PHE A 142 -8.84 -3.19 1.15
N THR A 143 -9.69 -2.67 0.28
CA THR A 143 -10.90 -3.30 -0.24
C THR A 143 -10.80 -3.51 -1.75
N VAL A 144 -11.85 -4.09 -2.35
CA VAL A 144 -12.05 -4.11 -3.80
C VAL A 144 -13.27 -3.25 -4.08
N PHE A 145 -13.07 -2.02 -4.54
CA PHE A 145 -14.14 -1.04 -4.76
C PHE A 145 -15.13 -0.94 -3.58
N GLU A 146 -14.60 -0.76 -2.37
CA GLU A 146 -15.33 -0.66 -1.09
C GLU A 146 -16.18 -1.89 -0.72
N GLN A 147 -16.05 -3.01 -1.43
CA GLN A 147 -16.76 -4.24 -1.10
C GLN A 147 -16.31 -4.78 0.26
N ASN A 148 -17.29 -5.07 1.11
CA ASN A 148 -17.11 -5.55 2.48
C ASN A 148 -16.29 -4.58 3.36
N LEU A 149 -16.36 -3.28 3.10
CA LEU A 149 -15.62 -2.26 3.83
C LEU A 149 -15.76 -2.39 5.35
N GLU A 150 -16.98 -2.60 5.85
CA GLU A 150 -17.24 -2.73 7.28
C GLU A 150 -16.50 -3.92 7.91
N ASP A 151 -16.51 -5.07 7.24
CA ASP A 151 -15.85 -6.29 7.72
C ASP A 151 -14.33 -6.16 7.65
N VAL A 152 -13.78 -5.60 6.57
CA VAL A 152 -12.34 -5.31 6.49
C VAL A 152 -11.94 -4.35 7.59
N CYS A 153 -12.73 -3.29 7.81
CA CYS A 153 -12.48 -2.33 8.87
C CYS A 153 -12.46 -2.98 10.26
N LYS A 154 -13.44 -3.84 10.57
CA LYS A 154 -13.47 -4.64 11.81
C LYS A 154 -12.20 -5.47 12.02
N GLN A 155 -11.58 -5.96 10.95
CA GLN A 155 -10.30 -6.68 11.03
C GLN A 155 -9.12 -5.73 11.22
N LEU A 156 -9.09 -4.60 10.50
CA LEU A 156 -8.04 -3.59 10.61
C LEU A 156 -7.97 -2.98 12.02
N VAL A 157 -9.10 -2.73 12.67
CA VAL A 157 -9.18 -2.27 14.07
C VAL A 157 -8.44 -3.18 15.03
N LYS A 158 -8.43 -4.49 14.77
CA LYS A 158 -7.77 -5.49 15.63
C LYS A 158 -6.26 -5.57 15.42
N LEU A 159 -5.72 -4.94 14.38
CA LEU A 159 -4.30 -5.03 14.04
C LEU A 159 -3.44 -4.16 14.95
N HIS A 160 -3.70 -2.85 14.97
CA HIS A 160 -2.86 -1.91 15.69
C HIS A 160 -3.64 -0.64 16.07
N PRO A 161 -3.45 -0.08 17.28
CA PRO A 161 -4.20 1.11 17.70
C PRO A 161 -3.73 2.40 17.01
N LYS A 162 -2.45 2.49 16.61
CA LYS A 162 -1.89 3.63 15.88
C LYS A 162 -1.80 3.31 14.39
N GLN A 163 -2.69 3.88 13.59
CA GLN A 163 -2.71 3.68 12.14
C GLN A 163 -2.67 5.01 11.40
N LEU A 164 -1.83 5.08 10.37
CA LEU A 164 -1.90 6.09 9.31
C LEU A 164 -2.46 5.40 8.08
N VAL A 165 -3.51 5.98 7.51
CA VAL A 165 -4.27 5.37 6.42
C VAL A 165 -4.34 6.33 5.24
N LEU A 166 -4.07 5.82 4.05
CA LEU A 166 -4.42 6.42 2.78
C LEU A 166 -5.58 5.64 2.17
N HIS A 167 -6.38 6.33 1.35
CA HIS A 167 -7.24 5.66 0.39
C HIS A 167 -6.41 5.30 -0.85
N GLY A 168 -6.76 4.21 -1.53
CA GLY A 168 -6.23 3.91 -2.85
C GLY A 168 -7.19 4.36 -3.95
N ASN A 169 -7.10 3.78 -5.15
CA ASN A 169 -8.09 4.00 -6.19
C ASN A 169 -9.36 3.14 -6.03
N HIS A 170 -9.34 2.17 -5.11
CA HIS A 170 -10.50 1.33 -4.77
C HIS A 170 -11.39 1.90 -3.68
N GLU A 171 -10.98 2.96 -2.99
CA GLU A 171 -11.77 3.61 -1.94
C GLU A 171 -11.97 5.10 -2.22
N ASP A 172 -13.17 5.59 -1.91
CA ASP A 172 -13.47 7.02 -1.96
C ASP A 172 -12.79 7.77 -0.80
N GLU A 173 -12.35 9.01 -1.08
CA GLU A 173 -11.64 9.86 -0.11
C GLU A 173 -12.51 10.11 1.13
N ALA A 174 -13.80 10.42 0.95
CA ALA A 174 -14.71 10.77 2.05
C ALA A 174 -15.07 9.53 2.90
N THR A 175 -15.22 8.37 2.26
CA THR A 175 -15.45 7.10 2.94
C THR A 175 -14.31 6.75 3.89
N VAL A 176 -13.06 6.82 3.41
CA VAL A 176 -11.88 6.50 4.24
C VAL A 176 -11.67 7.54 5.34
N ASP A 177 -11.91 8.84 5.07
CA ASP A 177 -11.85 9.87 6.11
C ASP A 177 -12.87 9.61 7.23
N ALA A 178 -14.14 9.33 6.88
CA ALA A 178 -15.19 9.04 7.85
C ALA A 178 -14.84 7.81 8.71
N MET A 179 -14.32 6.77 8.08
CA MET A 179 -13.86 5.56 8.76
C MET A 179 -12.70 5.85 9.73
N CYS A 180 -11.69 6.61 9.29
CA CYS A 180 -10.57 7.01 10.14
C CYS A 180 -11.04 7.85 11.34
N ARG A 181 -11.95 8.80 11.13
CA ARG A 181 -12.55 9.59 12.23
C ARG A 181 -13.26 8.71 13.24
N HIS A 182 -14.06 7.74 12.77
CA HIS A 182 -14.80 6.83 13.64
C HIS A 182 -13.87 5.97 14.51
N HIS A 183 -12.75 5.48 13.96
CA HIS A 183 -11.80 4.62 14.68
C HIS A 183 -10.59 5.36 15.28
N ARG A 184 -10.58 6.69 15.21
CA ARG A 184 -9.49 7.56 15.71
C ARG A 184 -8.13 7.25 15.07
N TRP A 185 -8.14 6.84 13.80
CA TRP A 185 -6.94 6.71 12.97
C TRP A 185 -6.61 8.03 12.30
N VAL A 186 -5.38 8.14 11.80
CA VAL A 186 -4.97 9.30 11.02
C VAL A 186 -5.20 9.02 9.54
N PHE A 187 -6.21 9.67 8.96
CA PHE A 187 -6.32 9.76 7.51
C PHE A 187 -5.24 10.71 6.98
N ALA A 188 -4.23 10.19 6.29
CA ALA A 188 -2.99 10.90 5.97
C ALA A 188 -3.02 11.64 4.61
N HIS A 189 -4.05 11.43 3.79
CA HIS A 189 -4.17 12.11 2.49
C HIS A 189 -4.24 13.63 2.65
N LYS A 190 -3.47 14.37 1.84
CA LYS A 190 -3.34 15.85 1.86
C LYS A 190 -2.96 16.41 3.25
N LYS A 191 -2.22 15.65 4.06
CA LYS A 191 -1.83 16.04 5.42
C LYS A 191 -0.34 15.86 5.71
N LEU A 192 0.11 16.68 6.65
CA LEU A 192 1.39 16.56 7.33
C LEU A 192 1.15 15.98 8.73
N THR A 193 1.73 14.82 9.03
CA THR A 193 1.53 14.12 10.31
C THR A 193 2.88 13.92 11.00
N LEU A 194 3.06 14.50 12.19
CA LEU A 194 4.28 14.32 12.97
C LEU A 194 4.09 13.18 13.99
N VAL A 195 4.93 12.14 13.90
CA VAL A 195 4.96 11.04 14.86
C VAL A 195 6.40 10.88 15.35
N ASP A 196 6.62 11.01 16.66
CA ASP A 196 7.92 10.86 17.32
C ASP A 196 9.10 11.55 16.61
N GLY A 197 8.86 12.76 16.10
CA GLY A 197 9.88 13.58 15.43
C GLY A 197 10.11 13.28 13.94
N VAL A 198 9.36 12.32 13.37
CA VAL A 198 9.34 12.01 11.93
C VAL A 198 8.10 12.63 11.28
N LEU A 199 8.30 13.39 10.21
CA LEU A 199 7.21 14.01 9.46
C LEU A 199 6.76 13.09 8.33
N PHE A 200 5.49 12.68 8.38
CA PHE A 200 4.84 11.93 7.32
C PHE A 200 4.10 12.90 6.39
N VAL A 201 4.32 12.76 5.09
CA VAL A 201 3.68 13.53 4.03
C VAL A 201 2.81 12.57 3.23
N GLY A 202 1.49 12.72 3.28
CA GLY A 202 0.58 11.74 2.67
C GLY A 202 -0.19 12.23 1.45
N TRP A 203 -0.23 11.41 0.41
CA TRP A 203 -1.06 11.61 -0.78
C TRP A 203 -1.58 10.28 -1.33
N GLY A 204 -2.77 9.89 -0.89
CA GLY A 204 -3.50 8.72 -1.39
C GLY A 204 -4.26 8.96 -2.69
N GLY A 205 -4.93 7.92 -3.18
CA GLY A 205 -5.73 7.94 -4.40
C GLY A 205 -4.90 7.79 -5.67
N GLU A 206 -5.49 8.24 -6.77
CA GLU A 206 -4.95 8.18 -8.14
C GLU A 206 -4.77 6.74 -8.67
N GLY A 207 -4.85 6.60 -9.99
CA GLY A 207 -4.46 5.35 -10.67
C GLY A 207 -3.15 5.58 -11.43
N PHE A 208 -3.24 5.59 -12.76
CA PHE A 208 -2.10 5.80 -13.65
C PHE A 208 -1.91 7.28 -14.06
N VAL A 209 -1.83 8.18 -13.08
CA VAL A 209 -1.60 9.62 -13.35
C VAL A 209 -0.11 9.92 -13.32
N HIS A 210 0.44 10.48 -14.39
CA HIS A 210 1.87 10.79 -14.43
C HIS A 210 2.25 12.12 -13.79
N ASP A 211 1.37 13.13 -13.81
CA ASP A 211 1.64 14.45 -13.25
C ASP A 211 0.45 14.91 -12.40
N LEU A 212 0.75 15.40 -11.19
CA LEU A 212 -0.23 15.92 -10.23
C LEU A 212 0.14 17.35 -9.82
N PRO A 213 -0.28 18.36 -10.61
CA PRO A 213 -0.06 19.76 -10.27
C PRO A 213 -0.64 20.15 -8.89
N GLU A 214 -1.77 19.55 -8.50
CA GLU A 214 -2.39 19.77 -7.19
C GLU A 214 -1.50 19.32 -6.03
N PHE A 215 -0.83 18.17 -6.18
CA PHE A 215 0.16 17.71 -5.20
C PHE A 215 1.34 18.68 -5.10
N ILE A 216 1.88 19.12 -6.24
CA ILE A 216 2.98 20.10 -6.25
C ILE A 216 2.58 21.40 -5.58
N LYS A 217 1.41 21.95 -5.92
CA LYS A 217 0.88 23.18 -5.32
C LYS A 217 0.68 23.03 -3.82
N TRP A 218 0.12 21.91 -3.37
CA TRP A 218 -0.05 21.60 -1.95
C TRP A 218 1.31 21.46 -1.24
N ALA A 219 2.27 20.77 -1.84
CA ALA A 219 3.61 20.60 -1.28
C ALA A 219 4.33 21.94 -1.16
N MET A 220 4.24 22.80 -2.18
CA MET A 220 4.81 24.16 -2.15
C MET A 220 4.21 25.03 -1.05
N LYS A 221 2.89 24.96 -0.84
CA LYS A 221 2.23 25.67 0.28
C LYS A 221 2.76 25.23 1.65
N ASN A 222 3.20 23.99 1.76
CA ASN A 222 3.69 23.38 3.00
C ASN A 222 5.23 23.28 3.08
N ASP A 223 5.94 23.79 2.08
CA ASP A 223 7.38 23.58 1.86
C ASP A 223 8.24 23.97 3.07
N LYS A 224 7.92 25.10 3.72
CA LYS A 224 8.62 25.57 4.92
C LYS A 224 8.58 24.53 6.06
N ALA A 225 7.42 23.92 6.30
CA ALA A 225 7.27 22.91 7.34
C ALA A 225 7.99 21.61 6.96
N ILE A 226 7.89 21.21 5.69
CA ILE A 226 8.55 20.01 5.16
C ILE A 226 10.07 20.15 5.27
N LYS A 227 10.65 21.29 4.86
CA LYS A 227 12.10 21.55 4.94
C LYS A 227 12.62 21.68 6.37
N ALA A 228 11.79 22.13 7.31
CA ALA A 228 12.17 22.23 8.72
C ALA A 228 12.27 20.86 9.43
N ALA A 229 11.62 19.82 8.89
CA ALA A 229 11.67 18.49 9.47
C ALA A 229 13.01 17.80 9.22
N LYS A 230 13.56 17.13 10.24
CA LYS A 230 14.83 16.39 10.14
C LYS A 230 14.72 15.13 9.29
N LYS A 231 13.59 14.42 9.40
CA LYS A 231 13.29 13.17 8.68
C LYS A 231 11.87 13.28 8.10
N VAL A 232 11.76 13.05 6.80
CA VAL A 232 10.49 13.00 6.09
C VAL A 232 10.26 11.60 5.54
N VAL A 233 9.04 11.09 5.72
CA VAL A 233 8.53 9.87 5.09
C VAL A 233 7.41 10.26 4.15
N LEU A 234 7.57 9.99 2.86
CA LEU A 234 6.52 10.18 1.87
C LEU A 234 5.62 8.93 1.84
N LEU A 235 4.32 9.12 1.96
CA LEU A 235 3.31 8.07 1.84
C LEU A 235 2.47 8.38 0.60
N THR A 236 2.49 7.49 -0.39
CA THR A 236 1.63 7.61 -1.57
C THR A 236 0.93 6.29 -1.85
N HIS A 237 -0.21 6.32 -2.54
CA HIS A 237 -0.76 5.09 -3.10
C HIS A 237 -0.01 4.74 -4.40
N GLN A 238 -0.06 5.62 -5.41
CA GLN A 238 0.72 5.45 -6.64
C GLN A 238 2.23 5.66 -6.42
N PRO A 239 3.12 4.86 -7.02
CA PRO A 239 4.57 4.99 -6.87
C PRO A 239 5.19 6.16 -7.64
N PRO A 240 6.40 6.62 -7.25
CA PRO A 240 7.15 7.61 -8.00
C PRO A 240 7.60 7.05 -9.37
N TYR A 241 7.49 7.90 -10.40
CA TYR A 241 7.84 7.57 -11.79
C TYR A 241 9.34 7.28 -11.98
N GLY A 242 9.65 6.30 -12.82
CA GLY A 242 11.02 6.00 -13.26
C GLY A 242 11.84 5.29 -12.18
N THR A 243 11.17 4.48 -11.35
CA THR A 243 11.78 3.75 -10.24
C THR A 243 11.52 2.26 -10.34
N VAL A 244 12.12 1.46 -9.45
CA VAL A 244 11.84 0.03 -9.40
C VAL A 244 10.41 -0.29 -8.94
N LEU A 245 9.71 0.69 -8.36
CA LEU A 245 8.37 0.53 -7.80
C LEU A 245 7.24 0.78 -8.80
N ASP A 246 7.52 1.39 -9.96
CA ASP A 246 6.50 1.69 -10.95
C ASP A 246 6.68 0.93 -12.26
N SER A 247 7.49 -0.14 -12.24
CA SER A 247 7.71 -0.99 -13.40
C SER A 247 6.54 -1.95 -13.59
N LEU A 248 5.78 -1.73 -14.66
CA LEU A 248 4.71 -2.60 -15.14
C LEU A 248 5.09 -3.13 -16.52
N TRP A 249 5.41 -4.43 -16.58
CA TRP A 249 5.83 -5.12 -17.81
C TRP A 249 6.99 -4.48 -18.58
N GLY A 250 7.87 -3.77 -17.88
CA GLY A 250 9.05 -3.12 -18.45
C GLY A 250 8.88 -1.61 -18.68
N ASP A 251 7.65 -1.09 -18.61
CA ASP A 251 7.37 0.34 -18.69
C ASP A 251 7.20 0.98 -17.30
N HIS A 252 7.43 2.29 -17.23
CA HIS A 252 7.27 3.08 -16.02
C HIS A 252 5.91 3.79 -16.02
N VAL A 253 5.07 3.47 -15.04
CA VAL A 253 3.67 3.95 -14.94
C VAL A 253 3.41 4.81 -13.70
N GLY A 254 4.48 5.25 -13.03
CA GLY A 254 4.41 6.01 -11.79
C GLY A 254 4.18 7.50 -12.01
N ASN A 255 4.26 8.25 -10.92
CA ASN A 255 3.99 9.68 -10.91
C ASN A 255 5.28 10.52 -10.83
N ARG A 256 5.48 11.41 -11.79
CA ARG A 256 6.63 12.33 -11.89
C ARG A 256 6.61 13.40 -10.81
N SER A 257 5.44 13.84 -10.35
CA SER A 257 5.33 14.83 -9.27
C SER A 257 5.87 14.28 -7.95
N PHE A 258 5.65 13.00 -7.64
CA PHE A 258 6.28 12.35 -6.48
C PHE A 258 7.80 12.22 -6.64
N THR A 259 8.27 11.82 -7.83
CA THR A 259 9.71 11.79 -8.13
C THR A 259 10.35 13.17 -7.95
N GLN A 260 9.70 14.22 -8.45
CA GLN A 260 10.17 15.60 -8.32
C GLN A 260 10.18 16.06 -6.86
N PHE A 261 9.15 15.72 -6.08
CA PHE A 261 9.10 16.02 -4.66
C PHE A 261 10.26 15.37 -3.89
N ILE A 262 10.52 14.09 -4.11
CA ILE A 262 11.64 13.37 -3.46
C ILE A 262 12.98 14.02 -3.86
N LYS A 263 13.15 14.38 -5.14
CA LYS A 263 14.38 15.03 -5.61
C LYS A 263 14.63 16.40 -4.99
N ASN A 264 13.58 17.18 -4.76
CA ASN A 264 13.68 18.54 -4.22
C ASN A 264 13.82 18.59 -2.70
N HIS A 265 13.58 17.48 -2.00
CA HIS A 265 13.60 17.41 -0.54
C HIS A 265 14.60 16.36 -0.06
N SER A 266 15.85 16.78 0.17
CA SER A 266 16.93 15.89 0.59
C SER A 266 16.74 15.24 1.97
N ASN A 267 15.77 15.73 2.76
CA ASN A 267 15.38 15.20 4.06
C ASN A 267 14.32 14.09 3.96
N VAL A 268 13.84 13.75 2.76
CA VAL A 268 13.05 12.53 2.52
C VAL A 268 13.97 11.33 2.62
N ILE A 269 13.75 10.51 3.65
CA ILE A 269 14.57 9.32 3.93
C ILE A 269 13.89 8.02 3.50
N LEU A 270 12.57 8.05 3.34
CA LEU A 270 11.75 6.90 2.99
C LEU A 270 10.54 7.36 2.16
N ALA A 271 10.23 6.62 1.11
CA ALA A 271 8.98 6.74 0.37
C ALA A 271 8.32 5.37 0.29
N LEU A 272 7.05 5.30 0.71
CA LEU A 272 6.24 4.11 0.76
C LEU A 272 5.10 4.25 -0.26
N SER A 273 4.97 3.27 -1.16
CA SER A 273 3.96 3.27 -2.22
C SER A 273 3.36 1.88 -2.48
N GLY A 274 2.12 1.82 -2.96
CA GLY A 274 1.41 0.57 -3.34
C GLY A 274 1.09 0.53 -4.84
N HIS A 275 -0.14 0.14 -5.17
CA HIS A 275 -0.80 0.20 -6.49
C HIS A 275 -0.24 -0.77 -7.55
N ILE A 276 1.08 -0.82 -7.75
CA ILE A 276 1.69 -1.66 -8.78
C ILE A 276 2.04 -3.03 -8.19
N HIS A 277 1.12 -3.99 -8.30
CA HIS A 277 1.22 -5.31 -7.67
C HIS A 277 2.44 -6.12 -8.12
N GLU A 278 2.92 -5.93 -9.35
CA GLU A 278 4.12 -6.56 -9.93
C GLU A 278 5.41 -6.15 -9.21
N THR A 279 5.34 -5.06 -8.44
CA THR A 279 6.46 -4.54 -7.64
C THR A 279 6.26 -4.75 -6.14
N ALA A 280 5.20 -5.45 -5.72
CA ALA A 280 4.97 -5.78 -4.31
C ALA A 280 6.20 -6.42 -3.67
N GLY A 281 6.64 -5.86 -2.53
CA GLY A 281 7.82 -6.28 -1.78
C GLY A 281 9.15 -5.70 -2.28
N LYS A 282 9.18 -5.10 -3.48
CA LYS A 282 10.40 -4.49 -4.04
C LYS A 282 10.84 -3.27 -3.26
N THR A 283 12.14 -3.01 -3.34
CA THR A 283 12.78 -1.84 -2.74
C THR A 283 13.77 -1.24 -3.69
N GLY A 284 13.91 0.08 -3.64
CA GLY A 284 14.88 0.82 -4.42
C GLY A 284 15.39 2.03 -3.65
N LYS A 285 16.04 2.93 -4.38
CA LYS A 285 16.47 4.23 -3.87
C LYS A 285 16.23 5.30 -4.91
N LEU A 286 15.91 6.49 -4.46
CA LEU A 286 15.94 7.72 -5.25
C LEU A 286 16.64 8.78 -4.40
N ASN A 287 17.81 9.23 -4.83
CA ASN A 287 18.75 10.00 -4.00
C ASN A 287 19.02 9.27 -2.67
N LYS A 288 18.78 9.92 -1.53
CA LYS A 288 18.94 9.36 -0.19
C LYS A 288 17.69 8.61 0.31
N ALA A 289 16.55 8.76 -0.37
CA ALA A 289 15.31 8.13 0.04
C ALA A 289 15.32 6.65 -0.31
N ALA A 290 15.06 5.80 0.68
CA ALA A 290 14.69 4.41 0.42
C ALA A 290 13.28 4.38 -0.17
N LEU A 291 13.08 3.59 -1.23
CA LEU A 291 11.77 3.36 -1.83
C LEU A 291 11.31 1.96 -1.44
N VAL A 292 10.08 1.82 -0.97
CA VAL A 292 9.52 0.51 -0.60
C VAL A 292 8.09 0.38 -1.09
N ASN A 293 7.83 -0.68 -1.85
CA ASN A 293 6.47 -1.19 -2.02
C ASN A 293 6.27 -2.35 -1.04
N PRO A 294 5.43 -2.19 0.01
CA PRO A 294 5.26 -3.24 1.01
C PRO A 294 4.37 -4.38 0.53
N GLY A 295 3.44 -4.12 -0.40
CA GLY A 295 2.43 -5.05 -0.88
C GLY A 295 1.46 -5.54 0.22
N PRO A 296 0.63 -6.55 -0.12
CA PRO A 296 -0.48 -7.01 0.74
C PRO A 296 -0.04 -7.75 2.01
N TYR A 297 1.20 -8.22 2.05
CA TYR A 297 1.73 -8.99 3.19
C TYR A 297 2.51 -8.13 4.16
N GLY A 298 2.68 -6.85 3.82
CA GLY A 298 3.36 -5.85 4.62
C GLY A 298 4.86 -6.00 4.69
N LYS A 299 5.52 -4.92 5.09
CA LYS A 299 6.97 -4.83 5.27
C LYS A 299 7.30 -3.98 6.47
N VAL A 300 8.22 -4.48 7.29
CA VAL A 300 8.76 -3.73 8.43
C VAL A 300 9.97 -2.91 7.98
N VAL A 301 9.94 -1.62 8.28
CA VAL A 301 11.01 -0.65 8.01
C VAL A 301 11.40 0.03 9.32
N ARG A 302 12.71 0.26 9.51
CA ARG A 302 13.27 0.90 10.71
C ARG A 302 13.93 2.21 10.30
N ILE A 303 13.57 3.30 10.97
CA ILE A 303 14.07 4.65 10.65
C ILE A 303 14.53 5.43 11.88
#